data_AF-A0A5C5VUB7-F1
#
_entry.id   AF-A0A5C5VUB7-F1
#
_cell.length_a   1.000
_cell.length_b   1.000
_cell.length_c   1.000
_cell.angle_alpha   90.00
_cell.angle_beta   90.00
_cell.angle_gamma   90.00
#
_symmetry.space_group_name_H-M   'P 1'
#
loop_
_entity.id
_entity.type
_entity.pdbx_description
1 polymer ?
#
loop_
_entity_poly.entity_id
_entity_poly.type
_entity_poly.pdbx_seq_one_letter_code
_entity_poly.pdbx_strand_id
1 'polypeptide(L)'
;MAPRDAGCRTVGANASQVSRADAATRAAPERPFSERRWRRGVTQNHRGTSCSRPQRPAGKPPAAPDFPARPASAFDISRRARENLEIMLHPRPASIAVVLLLVAAQPARPHDGPASASAPSACSCDQARLEHHWCFKCGVGYLAGVRISAREVYDALDPHGHTIDTTSLACDGCRAALKTDGFCDACRRGFVGARLYFSPLAHGLARGVVRAPEQIACRACRRHAQRSGWCESCGCGMVGNVELRDRAVFDRTARAFELLLTGLKLSERCPTCAAALALNSSCPKCRVAYRDGQRVEIKPR
;
A
#
# COMPACT_ATOMS: atom_id res chain seq x y z
N MET A 1 -9.30 58.47 -20.65
CA MET A 1 -8.29 57.81 -19.79
C MET A 1 -8.47 56.30 -19.95
N ALA A 2 -7.57 55.66 -20.69
CA ALA A 2 -7.58 54.23 -20.98
C ALA A 2 -6.32 53.59 -20.34
N PRO A 3 -6.40 52.41 -19.71
CA PRO A 3 -5.21 51.71 -19.24
C PRO A 3 -4.54 50.95 -20.38
N ARG A 4 -3.21 50.96 -20.33
CA ARG A 4 -2.26 50.49 -21.34
C ARG A 4 -2.09 48.97 -21.31
N ASP A 5 -2.04 48.38 -22.49
CA ASP A 5 -1.63 46.99 -22.75
C ASP A 5 -0.14 46.76 -22.42
N ALA A 6 0.13 45.72 -21.65
CA ALA A 6 1.48 45.24 -21.37
C ALA A 6 1.83 44.08 -22.32
N GLY A 7 2.67 44.36 -23.31
CA GLY A 7 3.16 43.39 -24.29
C GLY A 7 4.08 42.33 -23.68
N CYS A 8 3.74 41.07 -23.92
CA CYS A 8 4.56 39.91 -23.61
C CYS A 8 5.60 39.71 -24.74
N ARG A 9 6.89 39.94 -24.44
CA ARG A 9 8.00 39.67 -25.37
C ARG A 9 8.32 38.17 -25.39
N THR A 10 8.21 37.56 -26.56
CA THR A 10 8.75 36.24 -26.88
C THR A 10 10.26 36.34 -27.09
N VAL A 11 11.04 35.61 -26.31
CA VAL A 11 12.47 35.36 -26.59
C VAL A 11 12.58 33.96 -27.20
N GLY A 12 12.88 33.92 -28.50
CA GLY A 12 13.34 32.72 -29.19
C GLY A 12 14.86 32.59 -29.08
N ALA A 13 15.34 31.39 -28.84
CA ALA A 13 16.70 30.94 -29.12
C ALA A 13 16.67 29.40 -29.11
N ASN A 14 16.63 28.77 -30.28
CA ASN A 14 17.75 28.40 -31.16
C ASN A 14 18.13 26.93 -30.95
N ALA A 15 17.77 26.16 -31.97
CA ALA A 15 18.20 24.79 -32.17
C ALA A 15 19.70 24.77 -32.43
N SER A 16 20.41 23.86 -31.78
CA SER A 16 21.73 23.43 -32.22
C SER A 16 21.69 21.93 -32.47
N GLN A 17 21.80 21.61 -33.76
CA GLN A 17 22.08 20.30 -34.29
C GLN A 17 23.47 19.86 -33.79
N VAL A 18 23.57 18.66 -33.24
CA VAL A 18 24.84 17.94 -33.09
C VAL A 18 24.67 16.60 -33.78
N SER A 19 25.44 16.42 -34.84
CA SER A 19 25.51 15.23 -35.68
C SER A 19 26.70 14.36 -35.26
N ARG A 20 26.44 13.05 -35.15
CA ARG A 20 27.33 11.87 -35.35
C ARG A 20 28.62 11.74 -34.50
N ALA A 21 28.76 10.60 -33.82
CA ALA A 21 29.57 9.47 -34.29
C ALA A 21 29.66 8.34 -33.24
N ASP A 22 29.82 7.14 -33.78
CA ASP A 22 29.93 5.84 -33.13
C ASP A 22 31.05 5.70 -32.09
N ALA A 23 30.80 4.94 -31.02
CA ALA A 23 31.85 4.27 -30.25
C ALA A 23 31.31 3.04 -29.48
N ALA A 24 31.53 1.89 -30.11
CA ALA A 24 31.94 0.61 -29.54
C ALA A 24 31.65 0.28 -28.06
N THR A 25 30.80 -0.74 -27.92
CA THR A 25 30.84 -1.87 -26.97
C THR A 25 32.10 -1.99 -26.11
N ARG A 26 31.96 -1.82 -24.78
CA ARG A 26 32.77 -2.53 -23.78
C ARG A 26 31.90 -2.97 -22.60
N ALA A 27 31.76 -4.28 -22.47
CA ALA A 27 31.21 -4.94 -21.30
C ALA A 27 32.11 -4.67 -20.08
N ALA A 28 31.50 -4.23 -18.99
CA ALA A 28 32.16 -4.13 -17.69
C ALA A 28 31.90 -5.43 -16.90
N PRO A 29 32.91 -6.06 -16.28
CA PRO A 29 32.70 -7.22 -15.44
C PRO A 29 32.02 -6.83 -14.13
N GLU A 30 31.02 -7.61 -13.74
CA GLU A 30 30.36 -7.57 -12.44
C GLU A 30 31.40 -7.72 -11.32
N ARG A 31 31.44 -6.74 -10.41
CA ARG A 31 32.19 -6.88 -9.15
C ARG A 31 31.26 -7.43 -8.07
N PRO A 32 31.71 -8.43 -7.30
CA PRO A 32 30.90 -9.03 -6.24
C PRO A 32 30.65 -8.03 -5.11
N PHE A 33 29.41 -8.06 -4.64
CA PHE A 33 28.87 -7.29 -3.52
C PHE A 33 29.55 -7.74 -2.22
N SER A 34 30.60 -7.02 -1.79
CA SER A 34 31.27 -7.28 -0.52
C SER A 34 30.59 -6.54 0.64
N GLU A 35 30.23 -7.31 1.66
CA GLU A 35 29.73 -6.88 2.95
C GLU A 35 30.65 -5.81 3.58
N ARG A 36 30.10 -4.61 3.81
CA ARG A 36 30.74 -3.60 4.67
C ARG A 36 29.94 -3.37 5.94
N ARG A 37 30.33 -4.15 6.95
CA ARG A 37 30.58 -3.80 8.36
C ARG A 37 30.16 -2.37 8.77
N TRP A 38 29.02 -2.26 9.43
CA TRP A 38 28.65 -1.07 10.22
C TRP A 38 29.38 -1.09 11.57
N ARG A 39 30.42 -0.25 11.72
CA ARG A 39 30.94 0.16 13.04
C ARG A 39 31.15 1.68 13.10
N ARG A 40 30.60 2.22 14.20
CA ARG A 40 30.61 3.54 14.84
C ARG A 40 31.70 4.55 14.43
N GLY A 41 31.30 5.82 14.38
CA GLY A 41 32.17 6.99 14.49
C GLY A 41 31.40 8.29 14.37
N VAL A 42 30.70 8.72 15.43
CA VAL A 42 30.19 10.09 15.56
C VAL A 42 31.16 10.83 16.46
N THR A 43 31.99 11.69 15.89
CA THR A 43 32.75 12.72 16.63
C THR A 43 31.96 14.02 16.58
N GLN A 44 31.73 14.58 17.75
CA GLN A 44 31.17 15.91 17.96
C GLN A 44 32.13 16.97 17.41
N ASN A 45 31.59 17.94 16.67
CA ASN A 45 32.21 19.24 16.49
C ASN A 45 31.12 20.31 16.65
N HIS A 46 31.14 20.97 17.81
CA HIS A 46 30.41 22.20 18.07
C HIS A 46 31.35 23.39 17.82
N ARG A 47 31.05 24.20 16.80
CA ARG A 47 31.46 25.61 16.75
C ARG A 47 30.22 26.44 16.44
N GLY A 48 30.00 27.43 17.31
CA GLY A 48 28.77 28.17 17.42
C GLY A 48 28.59 29.29 16.40
N THR A 49 27.36 29.77 16.35
CA THR A 49 27.01 31.13 15.96
C THR A 49 25.74 31.48 16.71
N SER A 50 25.88 32.38 17.69
CA SER A 50 24.78 32.85 18.54
C SER A 50 23.90 33.83 17.76
N CYS A 51 22.66 33.45 17.49
CA CYS A 51 21.61 34.39 17.14
C CYS A 51 20.73 34.61 18.38
N SER A 52 20.77 35.81 18.92
CA SER A 52 19.95 36.24 20.05
C SER A 52 18.47 36.17 19.70
N ARG A 53 17.72 35.39 20.48
CA ARG A 53 16.27 35.19 20.34
C ARG A 53 15.53 36.25 21.16
N PRO A 54 14.56 37.00 20.62
CA PRO A 54 13.78 37.94 21.41
C PRO A 54 12.93 37.20 22.45
N GLN A 55 12.96 37.70 23.69
CA GLN A 55 12.17 37.20 24.80
C GLN A 55 10.67 37.45 24.53
N ARG A 56 9.88 36.37 24.54
CA ARG A 56 8.42 36.43 24.50
C ARG A 56 7.89 36.73 25.91
N PRO A 57 6.89 37.63 26.07
CA PRO A 57 6.27 37.86 27.36
C PRO A 57 5.52 36.60 27.84
N ALA A 58 5.62 36.35 29.16
CA ALA A 58 5.00 35.22 29.84
C ALA A 58 3.47 35.36 29.88
N GLY A 59 2.80 34.88 28.83
CA GLY A 59 1.36 34.66 28.83
C GLY A 59 1.01 33.35 29.52
N LYS A 60 -0.02 33.39 30.38
CA LYS A 60 -0.62 32.24 31.06
C LYS A 60 -0.96 31.13 30.03
N PRO A 61 -0.57 29.86 30.27
CA PRO A 61 -0.86 28.79 29.33
C PRO A 61 -2.39 28.60 29.17
N PRO A 62 -2.89 28.38 27.94
CA PRO A 62 -4.30 28.05 27.73
C PRO A 62 -4.63 26.72 28.42
N ALA A 63 -5.86 26.62 28.94
CA ALA A 63 -6.38 25.39 29.52
C ALA A 63 -6.27 24.24 28.51
N ALA A 64 -5.84 23.07 28.98
CA ALA A 64 -5.75 21.87 28.16
C ALA A 64 -7.15 21.50 27.63
N PRO A 65 -7.28 21.12 26.34
CA PRO A 65 -8.56 20.63 25.83
C PRO A 65 -8.91 19.30 26.50
N ASP A 66 -10.18 19.16 26.90
CA ASP A 66 -10.77 17.90 27.36
C ASP A 66 -10.72 16.86 26.23
N PHE A 67 -9.80 15.91 26.34
CA PHE A 67 -9.78 14.74 25.47
C PHE A 67 -10.83 13.73 25.95
N PRO A 68 -11.72 13.21 25.07
CA PRO A 68 -12.64 12.15 25.44
C PRO A 68 -11.86 10.90 25.88
N ALA A 69 -12.47 10.16 26.82
CA ALA A 69 -11.91 8.97 27.45
C ALA A 69 -11.29 7.97 26.45
N ARG A 70 -10.21 7.31 26.91
CA ARG A 70 -9.43 6.29 26.19
C ARG A 70 -10.33 5.32 25.38
N PRO A 71 -9.99 5.02 24.12
CA PRO A 71 -10.72 4.00 23.36
C PRO A 71 -10.54 2.61 23.97
N ALA A 72 -11.49 1.73 23.64
CA ALA A 72 -11.62 0.36 24.11
C ALA A 72 -10.27 -0.38 24.28
N SER A 73 -10.16 -1.16 25.35
CA SER A 73 -8.94 -1.87 25.73
C SER A 73 -8.42 -2.74 24.58
N ALA A 74 -7.10 -2.92 24.51
CA ALA A 74 -6.41 -3.74 23.49
C ALA A 74 -6.97 -5.19 23.33
N PHE A 75 -7.81 -5.66 24.25
CA PHE A 75 -8.47 -6.96 24.22
C PHE A 75 -9.62 -7.06 23.20
N ASP A 76 -10.36 -5.97 22.95
CA ASP A 76 -11.48 -5.99 21.98
C ASP A 76 -11.00 -6.11 20.53
N ILE A 77 -9.78 -5.66 20.24
CA ILE A 77 -9.15 -5.77 18.92
C ILE A 77 -8.75 -7.24 18.62
N SER A 78 -8.27 -7.98 19.63
CA SER A 78 -7.85 -9.38 19.47
C SER A 78 -9.03 -10.36 19.34
N ARG A 79 -10.17 -10.11 19.98
CA ARG A 79 -11.38 -10.95 19.82
C ARG A 79 -11.97 -10.82 18.42
N ARG A 80 -12.07 -9.59 17.89
CA ARG A 80 -12.61 -9.33 16.55
C ARG A 80 -11.70 -9.82 15.41
N ALA A 81 -10.38 -9.87 15.63
CA ALA A 81 -9.47 -10.49 14.68
C ALA A 81 -9.66 -12.01 14.57
N ARG A 82 -10.10 -12.69 15.64
CA ARG A 82 -10.49 -14.11 15.62
C ARG A 82 -11.82 -14.33 14.91
N GLU A 83 -12.82 -13.49 15.19
CA GLU A 83 -14.14 -13.57 14.54
C GLU A 83 -14.03 -13.38 13.00
N ASN A 84 -13.17 -12.49 12.51
CA ASN A 84 -12.95 -12.35 11.05
C ASN A 84 -12.17 -13.53 10.43
N LEU A 85 -11.36 -14.26 11.21
CA LEU A 85 -10.64 -15.43 10.72
C LEU A 85 -11.56 -16.67 10.63
N GLU A 86 -12.50 -16.83 11.57
CA GLU A 86 -13.49 -17.92 11.54
C GLU A 86 -14.49 -17.79 10.38
N ILE A 87 -14.91 -16.56 10.04
CA ILE A 87 -15.77 -16.31 8.87
C ILE A 87 -15.09 -16.73 7.56
N MET A 88 -13.75 -16.60 7.46
CA MET A 88 -13.00 -17.02 6.28
C MET A 88 -12.76 -18.54 6.19
N LEU A 89 -12.82 -19.26 7.30
CA LEU A 89 -12.49 -20.70 7.33
C LEU A 89 -13.73 -21.61 7.27
N HIS A 90 -14.94 -21.10 7.54
CA HIS A 90 -16.16 -21.90 7.59
C HIS A 90 -17.33 -21.23 6.84
N PRO A 91 -17.44 -21.39 5.51
CA PRO A 91 -18.66 -20.98 4.81
C PRO A 91 -19.83 -21.84 5.31
N ARG A 92 -20.88 -21.21 5.83
CA ARG A 92 -22.08 -21.91 6.28
C ARG A 92 -22.72 -22.64 5.09
N PRO A 93 -23.01 -23.95 5.19
CA PRO A 93 -23.74 -24.68 4.15
C PRO A 93 -25.23 -24.34 4.27
N ALA A 94 -25.68 -23.33 3.54
CA ALA A 94 -27.11 -23.11 3.35
C ALA A 94 -27.40 -22.82 1.88
N SER A 95 -28.23 -23.68 1.30
CA SER A 95 -28.99 -23.48 0.06
C SER A 95 -28.27 -23.74 -1.26
N ILE A 96 -27.91 -25.00 -1.51
CA ILE A 96 -27.87 -25.56 -2.87
C ILE A 96 -29.19 -26.31 -3.07
N ALA A 97 -30.22 -25.58 -3.49
CA ALA A 97 -31.47 -26.15 -3.99
C ALA A 97 -31.45 -26.05 -5.52
N VAL A 98 -31.19 -27.21 -6.13
CA VAL A 98 -31.68 -27.71 -7.43
C VAL A 98 -32.26 -26.65 -8.39
N VAL A 99 -31.46 -26.27 -9.39
CA VAL A 99 -31.97 -25.81 -10.70
C VAL A 99 -31.46 -26.83 -11.73
N LEU A 100 -32.14 -27.98 -11.76
CA LEU A 100 -32.16 -28.86 -12.92
C LEU A 100 -33.25 -28.37 -13.87
N LEU A 101 -33.05 -28.60 -15.17
CA LEU A 101 -33.95 -28.36 -16.32
C LEU A 101 -33.87 -26.99 -17.01
N LEU A 102 -33.02 -26.92 -18.04
CA LEU A 102 -33.41 -26.76 -19.46
C LEU A 102 -32.16 -26.56 -20.32
N VAL A 103 -31.50 -27.67 -20.69
CA VAL A 103 -30.51 -27.68 -21.78
C VAL A 103 -31.16 -28.40 -22.96
N ALA A 104 -31.85 -27.62 -23.80
CA ALA A 104 -32.33 -28.08 -25.09
C ALA A 104 -31.24 -27.81 -26.15
N ALA A 105 -30.70 -28.90 -26.69
CA ALA A 105 -30.16 -29.08 -28.03
C ALA A 105 -29.41 -27.88 -28.67
N GLN A 106 -28.10 -27.82 -28.50
CA GLN A 106 -27.22 -27.15 -29.45
C GLN A 106 -26.72 -28.18 -30.48
N PRO A 107 -26.79 -27.88 -31.80
CA PRO A 107 -26.30 -28.78 -32.83
C PRO A 107 -24.77 -28.90 -32.74
N ALA A 108 -24.28 -30.15 -32.71
CA ALA A 108 -22.88 -30.49 -32.72
C ALA A 108 -22.19 -29.89 -33.95
N ARG A 109 -21.29 -28.93 -33.75
CA ARG A 109 -20.37 -28.47 -34.81
C ARG A 109 -19.19 -29.45 -34.89
N PRO A 110 -18.84 -29.98 -36.07
CA PRO A 110 -17.66 -30.82 -36.24
C PRO A 110 -16.40 -29.98 -35.96
N HIS A 111 -15.66 -30.37 -34.92
CA HIS A 111 -14.36 -29.80 -34.55
C HIS A 111 -13.24 -30.69 -35.08
N ASP A 112 -13.04 -30.72 -36.40
CA ASP A 112 -11.89 -31.37 -37.02
C ASP A 112 -10.84 -30.33 -37.40
N GLY A 113 -10.02 -29.95 -36.43
CA GLY A 113 -8.79 -29.19 -36.65
C GLY A 113 -7.73 -29.70 -35.67
N PRO A 114 -6.53 -30.09 -36.14
CA PRO A 114 -5.47 -30.55 -35.25
C PRO A 114 -5.17 -29.45 -34.24
N ALA A 115 -5.40 -29.73 -32.96
CA ALA A 115 -5.08 -28.85 -31.85
C ALA A 115 -3.58 -28.60 -31.87
N SER A 116 -3.18 -27.49 -32.50
CA SER A 116 -1.80 -27.02 -32.52
C SER A 116 -1.40 -26.80 -31.08
N ALA A 117 -0.54 -27.68 -30.56
CA ALA A 117 -0.02 -27.64 -29.20
C ALA A 117 0.84 -26.39 -29.03
N SER A 118 0.20 -25.24 -28.80
CA SER A 118 0.89 -24.02 -28.42
C SER A 118 1.59 -24.31 -27.09
N ALA A 119 2.92 -24.27 -27.11
CA ALA A 119 3.74 -24.43 -25.91
C ALA A 119 3.17 -23.52 -24.79
N PRO A 120 3.08 -24.02 -23.54
CA PRO A 120 2.47 -23.27 -22.46
C PRO A 120 3.21 -21.94 -22.31
N SER A 121 2.51 -20.83 -22.64
CA SER A 121 3.09 -19.51 -22.55
C SER A 121 3.57 -19.27 -21.12
N ALA A 122 4.81 -18.80 -20.97
CA ALA A 122 5.35 -18.45 -19.68
C ALA A 122 4.42 -17.43 -19.01
N CYS A 123 4.12 -17.62 -17.71
CA CYS A 123 3.27 -16.68 -16.98
C CYS A 123 4.02 -15.36 -16.79
N SER A 124 3.47 -14.23 -17.24
CA SER A 124 4.14 -12.93 -17.07
C SER A 124 3.82 -12.22 -15.74
N CYS A 125 2.75 -12.61 -15.05
CA CYS A 125 2.26 -11.94 -13.84
C CYS A 125 2.00 -10.43 -13.98
N ASP A 126 2.07 -9.84 -15.18
CA ASP A 126 2.03 -8.39 -15.38
C ASP A 126 0.71 -7.79 -14.94
N GLN A 127 -0.40 -8.42 -15.31
CA GLN A 127 -1.73 -8.02 -14.87
C GLN A 127 -1.85 -8.08 -13.33
N ALA A 128 -1.37 -9.17 -12.72
CA ALA A 128 -1.40 -9.29 -11.27
C ALA A 128 -0.58 -8.21 -10.57
N ARG A 129 0.60 -7.87 -11.13
CA ARG A 129 1.45 -6.79 -10.65
C ARG A 129 0.78 -5.42 -10.76
N LEU A 130 0.08 -5.16 -11.86
CA LEU A 130 -0.59 -3.88 -12.11
C LEU A 130 -1.82 -3.72 -11.23
N GLU A 131 -2.69 -4.74 -11.16
CA GLU A 131 -4.02 -4.70 -10.54
C GLU A 131 -4.05 -5.22 -9.09
N HIS A 132 -2.89 -5.51 -8.52
CA HIS A 132 -2.74 -6.03 -7.17
C HIS A 132 -3.38 -7.41 -6.93
N HIS A 133 -3.36 -8.28 -7.93
CA HIS A 133 -3.96 -9.62 -7.85
C HIS A 133 -2.99 -10.71 -7.35
N TRP A 134 -3.58 -11.85 -7.01
CA TRP A 134 -2.87 -13.12 -6.83
C TRP A 134 -2.73 -13.85 -8.17
N CYS A 135 -1.51 -14.15 -8.58
CA CYS A 135 -1.25 -15.06 -9.68
C CYS A 135 -1.31 -16.51 -9.20
N PHE A 136 -2.39 -17.22 -9.53
CA PHE A 136 -2.56 -18.62 -9.17
C PHE A 136 -1.52 -19.54 -9.82
N LYS A 137 -1.13 -19.26 -11.06
CA LYS A 137 -0.12 -20.06 -11.78
C LYS A 137 1.26 -20.00 -11.14
N CYS A 138 1.67 -18.84 -10.63
CA CYS A 138 2.98 -18.65 -10.00
C CYS A 138 2.95 -18.73 -8.46
N GLY A 139 1.78 -18.81 -7.84
CA GLY A 139 1.63 -18.84 -6.38
C GLY A 139 2.18 -17.58 -5.70
N VAL A 140 1.96 -16.41 -6.30
CA VAL A 140 2.47 -15.12 -5.77
C VAL A 140 1.40 -14.04 -5.87
N GLY A 141 1.34 -13.19 -4.85
CA GLY A 141 0.53 -11.98 -4.84
C GLY A 141 1.35 -10.75 -5.19
N TYR A 142 0.66 -9.70 -5.62
CA TYR A 142 1.27 -8.39 -5.78
C TYR A 142 0.43 -7.32 -5.10
N LEU A 143 1.07 -6.36 -4.43
CA LEU A 143 0.39 -5.19 -3.88
C LEU A 143 1.30 -3.97 -4.01
N ALA A 144 0.80 -2.88 -4.60
CA ALA A 144 1.60 -1.71 -4.96
C ALA A 144 2.89 -2.10 -5.72
N GLY A 145 2.81 -3.06 -6.64
CA GLY A 145 3.95 -3.56 -7.42
C GLY A 145 4.97 -4.42 -6.64
N VAL A 146 4.78 -4.63 -5.34
CA VAL A 146 5.63 -5.49 -4.50
C VAL A 146 5.13 -6.93 -4.56
N ARG A 147 6.04 -7.87 -4.78
CA ARG A 147 5.76 -9.32 -4.78
C ARG A 147 5.59 -9.83 -3.34
N ILE A 148 4.54 -10.60 -3.10
CA ILE A 148 4.21 -11.24 -1.83
C ILE A 148 4.13 -12.76 -2.08
N SER A 149 5.10 -13.52 -1.59
CA SER A 149 5.15 -14.97 -1.75
C SER A 149 4.24 -15.73 -0.77
N ALA A 150 4.00 -15.17 0.42
CA ALA A 150 3.17 -15.78 1.44
C ALA A 150 1.69 -15.43 1.22
N ARG A 151 0.88 -16.44 0.88
CA ARG A 151 -0.56 -16.27 0.62
C ARG A 151 -1.29 -15.66 1.80
N GLU A 152 -0.96 -16.08 3.01
CA GLU A 152 -1.56 -15.59 4.25
C GLU A 152 -1.30 -14.10 4.48
N VAL A 153 -0.15 -13.59 4.04
CA VAL A 153 0.16 -12.15 4.13
C VAL A 153 -0.68 -11.38 3.12
N TYR A 154 -0.79 -11.89 1.88
CA TYR A 154 -1.58 -11.26 0.83
C TYR A 154 -3.07 -11.20 1.20
N ASP A 155 -3.65 -12.33 1.64
CA ASP A 155 -5.06 -12.39 2.03
C ASP A 155 -5.36 -11.50 3.24
N ALA A 156 -4.45 -11.43 4.22
CA ALA A 156 -4.59 -10.58 5.39
C ALA A 156 -4.59 -9.07 5.05
N LEU A 157 -3.89 -8.66 3.98
CA LEU A 157 -3.86 -7.26 3.55
C LEU A 157 -5.18 -6.82 2.89
N ASP A 158 -5.97 -7.77 2.38
CA ASP A 158 -7.26 -7.52 1.74
C ASP A 158 -7.17 -6.44 0.64
N PRO A 159 -6.40 -6.69 -0.44
CA PRO A 159 -6.10 -5.67 -1.45
C PRO A 159 -7.32 -5.25 -2.28
N HIS A 160 -8.36 -6.09 -2.34
CA HIS A 160 -9.55 -5.82 -3.13
C HIS A 160 -10.73 -5.33 -2.29
N GLY A 161 -10.66 -5.45 -0.96
CA GLY A 161 -11.78 -5.13 -0.09
C GLY A 161 -12.96 -6.07 -0.31
N HIS A 162 -13.97 -5.91 0.55
CA HIS A 162 -15.20 -6.68 0.55
C HIS A 162 -16.41 -5.77 0.39
N THR A 163 -17.44 -6.26 -0.31
CA THR A 163 -18.77 -5.66 -0.23
C THR A 163 -19.38 -5.98 1.13
N ILE A 164 -20.04 -5.01 1.74
CA ILE A 164 -20.71 -5.20 3.03
C ILE A 164 -22.15 -4.72 3.00
N ASP A 165 -22.96 -5.32 3.84
CA ASP A 165 -24.22 -4.72 4.27
C ASP A 165 -23.91 -3.56 5.23
N THR A 166 -24.09 -2.34 4.75
CA THR A 166 -23.80 -1.12 5.50
C THR A 166 -24.73 -0.93 6.71
N THR A 167 -25.90 -1.58 6.72
CA THR A 167 -26.85 -1.49 7.83
C THR A 167 -26.37 -2.26 9.07
N SER A 168 -25.48 -3.24 8.88
CA SER A 168 -24.89 -4.04 9.96
C SER A 168 -23.79 -3.31 10.76
N LEU A 169 -23.38 -2.11 10.34
CA LEU A 169 -22.28 -1.37 10.98
C LEU A 169 -22.71 -0.78 12.33
N ALA A 170 -22.36 -1.45 13.43
CA ALA A 170 -22.66 -0.99 14.79
C ALA A 170 -21.77 0.16 15.32
N CYS A 171 -20.54 0.30 14.80
CA CYS A 171 -19.58 1.31 15.28
C CYS A 171 -19.81 2.69 14.63
N ASP A 172 -20.00 3.74 15.43
CA ASP A 172 -20.14 5.13 14.95
C ASP A 172 -18.97 5.58 14.08
N GLY A 173 -17.73 5.25 14.49
CA GLY A 173 -16.54 5.56 13.71
C GLY A 173 -16.53 4.88 12.34
N CYS A 174 -17.04 3.65 12.22
CA CYS A 174 -17.19 2.98 10.93
C CYS A 174 -18.29 3.63 10.09
N ARG A 175 -19.44 3.98 10.68
CA ARG A 175 -20.52 4.68 9.97
C ARG A 175 -20.06 6.05 9.45
N ALA A 176 -19.27 6.79 10.23
CA ALA A 176 -18.69 8.06 9.82
C ALA A 176 -17.64 7.89 8.70
N ALA A 177 -16.77 6.88 8.82
CA ALA A 177 -15.79 6.57 7.80
C ALA A 177 -16.43 6.13 6.47
N LEU A 178 -17.50 5.32 6.51
CA LEU A 178 -18.24 4.92 5.31
C LEU A 178 -18.77 6.12 4.51
N LYS A 179 -19.23 7.18 5.17
CA LYS A 179 -19.77 8.38 4.51
C LYS A 179 -18.70 9.21 3.78
N THR A 180 -17.43 9.04 4.15
CA THR A 180 -16.33 9.92 3.71
C THR A 180 -15.21 9.16 3.02
N ASP A 181 -15.42 7.88 2.69
CA ASP A 181 -14.35 6.96 2.25
C ASP A 181 -13.12 7.02 3.21
N GLY A 182 -13.43 7.14 4.49
CA GLY A 182 -12.48 7.34 5.58
C GLY A 182 -11.95 6.02 6.15
N PHE A 183 -11.18 6.16 7.22
CA PHE A 183 -10.65 5.03 7.99
C PHE A 183 -11.09 5.16 9.45
N CYS A 184 -11.68 4.11 10.00
CA CYS A 184 -12.01 4.05 11.42
C CYS A 184 -10.81 3.51 12.19
N ASP A 185 -10.14 4.36 12.96
CA ASP A 185 -8.96 3.95 13.75
C ASP A 185 -9.29 2.94 14.85
N ALA A 186 -10.47 3.05 15.46
CA ALA A 186 -10.90 2.15 16.53
C ALA A 186 -11.11 0.70 16.05
N CYS A 187 -11.79 0.54 14.90
CA CYS A 187 -12.02 -0.79 14.32
C CYS A 187 -10.94 -1.21 13.31
N ARG A 188 -10.02 -0.31 12.96
CA ARG A 188 -8.96 -0.51 11.97
C ARG A 188 -9.51 -0.92 10.60
N ARG A 189 -10.56 -0.26 10.15
CA ARG A 189 -11.31 -0.56 8.92
C ARG A 189 -11.42 0.67 8.03
N GLY A 190 -11.13 0.53 6.75
CA GLY A 190 -11.23 1.58 5.75
C GLY A 190 -12.40 1.37 4.80
N PHE A 191 -12.94 2.45 4.25
CA PHE A 191 -14.01 2.39 3.25
C PHE A 191 -13.60 3.18 2.01
N VAL A 192 -13.85 2.64 0.82
CA VAL A 192 -13.74 3.37 -0.46
C VAL A 192 -14.82 2.85 -1.41
N GLY A 193 -15.72 3.71 -1.88
CA GLY A 193 -16.72 3.34 -2.88
C GLY A 193 -17.60 2.17 -2.44
N ALA A 194 -18.10 2.22 -1.20
CA ALA A 194 -18.89 1.16 -0.54
C ALA A 194 -18.18 -0.20 -0.33
N ARG A 195 -16.87 -0.28 -0.55
CA ARG A 195 -16.05 -1.45 -0.21
C ARG A 195 -15.37 -1.25 1.14
N LEU A 196 -15.33 -2.31 1.95
CA LEU A 196 -14.63 -2.38 3.23
C LEU A 196 -13.23 -2.96 3.02
N TYR A 197 -12.21 -2.33 3.61
CA TYR A 197 -10.82 -2.79 3.60
C TYR A 197 -10.32 -3.04 5.01
N PHE A 198 -9.64 -4.18 5.23
CA PHE A 198 -9.14 -4.56 6.56
C PHE A 198 -7.73 -4.06 6.89
N SER A 199 -7.02 -3.45 5.95
CA SER A 199 -5.68 -2.89 6.20
C SER A 199 -5.62 -1.40 5.85
N PRO A 200 -4.87 -0.58 6.62
CA PRO A 200 -4.60 0.80 6.24
C PRO A 200 -3.90 0.94 4.89
N LEU A 201 -3.08 -0.06 4.52
CA LEU A 201 -2.40 -0.07 3.23
C LEU A 201 -3.39 -0.24 2.08
N ALA A 202 -4.23 -1.28 2.10
CA ALA A 202 -5.19 -1.51 1.03
C ALA A 202 -6.23 -0.38 0.90
N HIS A 203 -6.71 0.14 2.04
CA HIS A 203 -7.56 1.33 2.06
C HIS A 203 -6.88 2.53 1.39
N GLY A 204 -5.63 2.81 1.75
CA GLY A 204 -4.86 3.91 1.18
C GLY A 204 -4.65 3.76 -0.32
N LEU A 205 -4.28 2.56 -0.78
CA LEU A 205 -4.08 2.27 -2.20
C LEU A 205 -5.38 2.37 -3.01
N ALA A 206 -6.51 1.94 -2.46
CA ALA A 206 -7.82 2.04 -3.10
C ALA A 206 -8.28 3.48 -3.34
N ARG A 207 -7.72 4.46 -2.61
CA ARG A 207 -7.96 5.90 -2.83
C ARG A 207 -7.04 6.51 -3.88
N GLY A 208 -6.06 5.76 -4.37
CA GLY A 208 -5.10 6.22 -5.36
C GLY A 208 -5.45 5.80 -6.78
N VAL A 209 -4.58 6.18 -7.71
CA VAL A 209 -4.65 5.79 -9.12
C VAL A 209 -3.46 4.91 -9.44
N VAL A 210 -3.71 3.70 -9.89
CA VAL A 210 -2.66 2.81 -10.40
C VAL A 210 -2.04 3.42 -11.66
N ARG A 211 -0.70 3.48 -11.72
CA ARG A 211 0.09 3.96 -12.85
C ARG A 211 0.99 2.86 -13.35
N ALA A 212 0.91 2.54 -14.63
CA ALA A 212 1.93 1.69 -15.26
C ALA A 212 3.28 2.45 -15.30
N PRO A 213 4.44 1.79 -15.16
CA PRO A 213 5.74 2.45 -15.13
C PRO A 213 6.01 3.42 -16.29
N GLU A 214 5.57 3.04 -17.49
CA GLU A 214 5.65 3.82 -18.72
C GLU A 214 4.79 5.08 -18.72
N GLN A 215 3.74 5.13 -17.90
CA GLN A 215 2.86 6.29 -17.74
C GLN A 215 3.46 7.35 -16.79
N ILE A 216 4.54 7.03 -16.06
CA ILE A 216 5.15 7.93 -15.08
C ILE A 216 6.24 8.78 -15.74
N ALA A 217 5.84 9.95 -16.28
CA ALA A 217 6.74 10.88 -16.95
C ALA A 217 7.72 11.58 -16.00
N CYS A 218 7.27 12.01 -14.81
CA CYS A 218 8.11 12.72 -13.86
C CYS A 218 9.21 11.81 -13.28
N ARG A 219 10.48 12.24 -13.42
CA ARG A 219 11.65 11.49 -12.92
C ARG A 219 11.60 11.25 -11.40
N ALA A 220 11.12 12.23 -10.63
CA ALA A 220 10.98 12.08 -9.18
C ALA A 220 9.90 11.05 -8.82
N CYS A 221 8.71 11.16 -9.41
CA CYS A 221 7.64 10.17 -9.24
C CYS A 221 8.09 8.77 -9.64
N ARG A 222 8.83 8.62 -10.75
CA ARG A 222 9.35 7.31 -11.18
C ARG A 222 10.30 6.68 -10.16
N ARG A 223 11.16 7.48 -9.49
CA ARG A 223 11.99 6.99 -8.39
C ARG A 223 11.15 6.64 -7.15
N HIS A 224 10.19 7.50 -6.79
CA HIS A 224 9.31 7.23 -5.66
C HIS A 224 8.44 5.99 -5.88
N ALA A 225 8.08 5.67 -7.12
CA ALA A 225 7.31 4.48 -7.47
C ALA A 225 8.06 3.15 -7.23
N GLN A 226 9.40 3.19 -7.07
CA GLN A 226 10.19 2.03 -6.66
C GLN A 226 10.11 1.75 -5.15
N ARG A 227 9.63 2.74 -4.38
CA ARG A 227 9.46 2.69 -2.92
C ARG A 227 8.20 3.47 -2.55
N SER A 228 8.34 4.47 -1.68
CA SER A 228 7.35 5.50 -1.43
C SER A 228 8.02 6.88 -1.45
N GLY A 229 7.25 7.93 -1.74
CA GLY A 229 7.73 9.31 -1.59
C GLY A 229 6.81 10.36 -2.21
N TRP A 230 6.94 11.58 -1.72
CA TRP A 230 6.16 12.74 -2.17
C TRP A 230 6.95 13.61 -3.14
N CYS A 231 6.34 13.96 -4.26
CA CYS A 231 6.90 14.88 -5.25
C CYS A 231 6.24 16.25 -5.11
N GLU A 232 6.98 17.21 -4.56
CA GLU A 232 6.47 18.59 -4.38
C GLU A 232 6.15 19.27 -5.72
N SER A 233 6.89 18.96 -6.78
CA SER A 233 6.63 19.53 -8.12
C SER A 233 5.32 19.03 -8.75
N CYS A 234 4.92 17.79 -8.47
CA CYS A 234 3.69 17.21 -9.02
C CYS A 234 2.51 17.28 -8.05
N GLY A 235 2.75 17.66 -6.79
CA GLY A 235 1.74 17.68 -5.73
C GLY A 235 1.14 16.30 -5.47
N CYS A 236 1.93 15.23 -5.60
CA CYS A 236 1.45 13.86 -5.41
C CYS A 236 2.49 12.97 -4.71
N GLY A 237 1.98 11.92 -4.07
CA GLY A 237 2.77 10.85 -3.47
C GLY A 237 2.69 9.58 -4.28
N MET A 238 3.77 8.82 -4.33
CA MET A 238 3.79 7.46 -4.89
C MET A 238 3.98 6.45 -3.76
N VAL A 239 3.19 5.38 -3.78
CA VAL A 239 3.42 4.17 -2.97
C VAL A 239 3.42 3.00 -3.95
N GLY A 240 4.60 2.49 -4.27
CA GLY A 240 4.76 1.56 -5.37
C GLY A 240 4.23 2.17 -6.68
N ASN A 241 3.42 1.41 -7.42
CA ASN A 241 2.80 1.88 -8.66
C ASN A 241 1.50 2.69 -8.46
N VAL A 242 1.19 3.17 -7.25
CA VAL A 242 -0.05 3.92 -6.97
C VAL A 242 0.25 5.39 -6.67
N GLU A 243 -0.41 6.29 -7.41
CA GLU A 243 -0.39 7.75 -7.23
C GLU A 243 -1.48 8.18 -6.23
N LEU A 244 -1.09 8.98 -5.24
CA LEU A 244 -1.97 9.55 -4.20
C LEU A 244 -1.88 11.08 -4.24
N ARG A 245 -3.01 11.77 -4.37
CA ARG A 245 -3.06 13.24 -4.41
C ARG A 245 -3.28 13.92 -3.07
N ASP A 246 -3.78 13.17 -2.09
CA ASP A 246 -3.96 13.64 -0.72
C ASP A 246 -2.70 13.32 0.11
N ARG A 247 -2.06 14.34 0.65
CA ARG A 247 -0.82 14.20 1.44
C ARG A 247 -1.03 13.38 2.71
N ALA A 248 -2.14 13.57 3.42
CA ALA A 248 -2.43 12.86 4.66
C ALA A 248 -2.73 11.37 4.39
N VAL A 249 -3.40 11.07 3.28
CA VAL A 249 -3.57 9.68 2.81
C VAL A 249 -2.23 9.08 2.43
N PHE A 250 -1.39 9.81 1.69
CA PHE A 250 -0.05 9.36 1.32
C PHE A 250 0.78 9.00 2.56
N ASP A 251 0.89 9.89 3.54
CA ASP A 251 1.77 9.68 4.70
C ASP A 251 1.37 8.42 5.50
N ARG A 252 0.06 8.19 5.70
CA ARG A 252 -0.44 6.96 6.35
C ARG A 252 -0.18 5.71 5.51
N THR A 253 -0.40 5.79 4.19
CA THR A 253 -0.23 4.67 3.26
C THR A 253 1.24 4.28 3.13
N ALA A 254 2.14 5.27 3.01
CA ALA A 254 3.58 5.07 2.96
C ALA A 254 4.08 4.39 4.24
N ARG A 255 3.61 4.82 5.42
CA ARG A 255 3.94 4.15 6.69
C ARG A 255 3.50 2.68 6.69
N ALA A 256 2.26 2.40 6.26
CA ALA A 256 1.76 1.02 6.19
C ALA A 256 2.52 0.17 5.17
N PHE A 257 2.98 0.78 4.07
CA PHE A 257 3.81 0.12 3.06
C PHE A 257 5.19 -0.26 3.62
N GLU A 258 5.84 0.60 4.40
CA GLU A 258 7.10 0.24 5.08
C GLU A 258 6.92 -0.92 6.08
N LEU A 259 5.77 -1.00 6.76
CA LEU A 259 5.42 -2.14 7.61
C LEU A 259 5.26 -3.43 6.81
N LEU A 260 4.65 -3.37 5.62
CA LEU A 260 4.58 -4.50 4.70
C LEU A 260 6.00 -4.95 4.29
N LEU A 261 6.85 -4.03 3.83
CA LEU A 261 8.22 -4.38 3.41
C LEU A 261 9.02 -5.04 4.55
N THR A 262 8.82 -4.58 5.79
CA THR A 262 9.42 -5.19 6.98
C THR A 262 8.79 -6.56 7.29
N GLY A 263 7.47 -6.68 7.16
CA GLY A 263 6.72 -7.93 7.29
C GLY A 263 7.17 -8.99 6.31
N LEU A 264 7.42 -8.64 5.04
CA LEU A 264 7.87 -9.61 4.04
C LEU A 264 9.21 -10.25 4.40
N LYS A 265 10.14 -9.51 5.00
CA LYS A 265 11.39 -10.09 5.54
C LYS A 265 11.12 -11.06 6.68
N LEU A 266 10.10 -10.80 7.50
CA LEU A 266 9.70 -11.68 8.60
C LEU A 266 8.93 -12.92 8.11
N SER A 267 8.37 -12.89 6.90
CA SER A 267 7.56 -13.97 6.34
C SER A 267 8.34 -15.26 6.12
N GLU A 268 9.66 -15.15 5.91
CA GLU A 268 10.58 -16.29 5.82
C GLU A 268 10.62 -17.14 7.10
N ARG A 269 10.32 -16.51 8.25
CA ARG A 269 10.31 -17.18 9.56
C ARG A 269 8.90 -17.53 10.02
N CYS A 270 7.95 -16.62 9.82
CA CYS A 270 6.55 -16.83 10.21
C CYS A 270 5.62 -15.91 9.39
N PRO A 271 4.91 -16.44 8.37
CA PRO A 271 3.93 -15.68 7.60
C PRO A 271 2.86 -15.01 8.47
N THR A 272 2.43 -15.67 9.56
CA THR A 272 1.45 -15.10 10.49
C THR A 272 2.01 -13.90 11.27
N CYS A 273 3.29 -13.90 11.66
CA CYS A 273 3.92 -12.72 12.23
C CYS A 273 4.10 -11.60 11.21
N ALA A 274 4.41 -11.94 9.95
CA ALA A 274 4.49 -10.97 8.86
C ALA A 274 3.15 -10.25 8.64
N ALA A 275 2.05 -11.02 8.56
CA ALA A 275 0.70 -10.47 8.47
C ALA A 275 0.36 -9.61 9.69
N ALA A 276 0.68 -10.09 10.91
CA ALA A 276 0.44 -9.32 12.13
C ALA A 276 1.22 -8.00 12.17
N LEU A 277 2.48 -7.99 11.72
CA LEU A 277 3.29 -6.78 11.61
C LEU A 277 2.70 -5.79 10.60
N ALA A 278 2.33 -6.26 9.40
CA ALA A 278 1.75 -5.42 8.35
C ALA A 278 0.40 -4.80 8.77
N LEU A 279 -0.41 -5.54 9.55
CA LEU A 279 -1.71 -5.09 10.05
C LEU A 279 -1.65 -4.30 11.36
N ASN A 280 -0.48 -4.24 12.00
CA ASN A 280 -0.32 -3.70 13.35
C ASN A 280 -1.17 -4.47 14.39
N SER A 281 -1.16 -5.80 14.32
CA SER A 281 -2.00 -6.70 15.11
C SER A 281 -1.16 -7.73 15.89
N SER A 282 -1.78 -8.81 16.37
CA SER A 282 -1.13 -9.86 17.15
C SER A 282 -1.04 -11.16 16.37
N CYS A 283 0.11 -11.82 16.43
CA CYS A 283 0.28 -13.17 15.89
C CYS A 283 -0.25 -14.20 16.90
N PRO A 284 -1.31 -14.97 16.57
CA PRO A 284 -1.85 -15.97 17.49
C PRO A 284 -0.92 -17.17 17.70
N LYS A 285 -0.07 -17.50 16.72
CA LYS A 285 0.86 -18.63 16.80
C LYS A 285 2.02 -18.34 17.76
N CYS A 286 2.64 -17.16 17.62
CA CYS A 286 3.82 -16.78 18.41
C CYS A 286 3.47 -15.99 19.69
N ARG A 287 2.20 -15.61 19.87
CA ARG A 287 1.72 -14.80 21.01
C ARG A 287 2.49 -13.48 21.17
N VAL A 288 2.76 -12.81 20.06
CA VAL A 288 3.43 -11.51 20.00
C VAL A 288 2.51 -10.48 19.37
N ALA A 289 2.53 -9.25 19.87
CA ALA A 289 1.85 -8.13 19.24
C ALA A 289 2.84 -7.26 18.46
N TYR A 290 2.35 -6.57 17.44
CA TYR A 290 3.09 -5.54 16.74
C TYR A 290 2.37 -4.20 16.87
N ARG A 291 3.14 -3.18 17.21
CA ARG A 291 2.72 -1.77 17.31
C ARG A 291 3.75 -0.91 16.61
N ASP A 292 3.35 -0.29 15.52
CA ASP A 292 4.13 0.69 14.77
C ASP A 292 5.49 0.17 14.33
N GLY A 293 5.50 -1.08 13.86
CA GLY A 293 6.72 -1.76 13.41
C GLY A 293 7.50 -2.45 14.52
N GLN A 294 7.12 -2.25 15.79
CA GLN A 294 7.81 -2.80 16.94
C GLN A 294 7.07 -4.01 17.51
N ARG A 295 7.84 -5.02 17.92
CA ARG A 295 7.32 -6.16 18.67
C ARG A 295 7.00 -5.71 20.10
N VAL A 296 5.80 -6.03 20.57
CA VAL A 296 5.32 -5.76 21.93
C VAL A 296 4.96 -7.09 22.59
N GLU A 297 5.38 -7.25 23.84
CA GLU A 297 5.05 -8.42 24.64
C GLU A 297 3.57 -8.40 25.06
N ILE A 298 2.90 -9.53 24.89
CA ILE A 298 1.55 -9.72 25.41
C ILE A 298 1.72 -10.30 26.82
N LYS A 299 1.44 -9.50 27.85
CA LYS A 299 1.36 -10.04 29.21
C LYS A 299 0.21 -11.06 29.25
N PRO A 300 0.48 -12.34 29.57
CA PRO A 300 -0.60 -13.30 29.83
C PRO A 300 -1.45 -12.75 30.96
N ARG A 301 -2.78 -12.82 30.77
CA ARG A 301 -3.74 -12.53 31.83
C ARG A 301 -3.86 -13.73 32.75
#